data_AF-A0AAV7J7Y7-F1
#
_entry.id   AF-A0AAV7J7Y7-F1
#
_cell.length_a   1.000
_cell.length_b   1.000
_cell.length_c   1.000
_cell.angle_alpha   90.00
_cell.angle_beta   90.00
_cell.angle_gamma   90.00
#
_symmetry.space_group_name_H-M   'P 1'
#
loop_
_entity.id
_entity.type
_entity.pdbx_description
1 polymer ?
#
loop_
_entity_poly.entity_id
_entity_poly.type
_entity_poly.pdbx_seq_one_letter_code
_entity_poly.pdbx_strand_id
1 'polypeptide(L)'
;MEASEEFCGKKLEILQQSMKEQCSLYFSQYHASRLDELCIFLEHDGWELCPVKSTFTATQLQEFKSLESVLNDSELLVSTNTTSIKNKDIWTNFENFRKYLESDLSFLDAKFDNTKDEDILATIDEKTVDYISEDSEDEINHDSIINYAFHRLYTKKKIKTRLAVPMVTNTTLNVLRVCGRYLQMSKLLTSIAVTVIQSMIQFFELYLYCINLFFSSDFNITSKSVYTSKLRLTLTRIEKNLIRDGTINMDDETLKVRRLNLSSVVDLHRDDNFFGLAERVVGVESLIFLGQQYDNLQSYLRRLISENSEKGFLDQFYTETVRSAVDLRKPVYMAVVSKYFKDTNIITLMNRVNWEIKDVMSQHSSYIDVLHHDIEAFARSLNNLTRLIPITTDVKFALWDNVAHLITHTLVEGF
;
A
#
# COMPACT_ATOMS: atom_id res chain seq x y z
N MET A 1 54.24 20.94 -12.31
CA MET A 1 53.03 21.06 -11.46
C MET A 1 51.84 20.37 -12.12
N GLU A 2 51.59 20.55 -13.42
CA GLU A 2 50.49 19.88 -14.15
C GLU A 2 50.47 18.35 -14.03
N ALA A 3 51.61 17.66 -14.16
CA ALA A 3 51.66 16.19 -14.03
C ALA A 3 51.30 15.67 -12.62
N SER A 4 51.42 16.51 -11.59
CA SER A 4 51.05 16.15 -10.20
C SER A 4 49.56 16.37 -9.93
N GLU A 5 48.94 17.37 -10.55
CA GLU A 5 47.48 17.57 -10.47
C GLU A 5 46.74 16.50 -11.28
N GLU A 6 47.26 16.12 -12.45
CA GLU A 6 46.68 15.08 -13.29
C GLU A 6 46.75 13.68 -12.63
N PHE A 7 47.84 13.39 -11.89
CA PHE A 7 47.95 12.17 -11.10
C PHE A 7 47.06 12.17 -9.85
N CYS A 8 46.81 13.34 -9.26
CA CYS A 8 45.91 13.48 -8.11
C CYS A 8 44.45 13.34 -8.54
N GLY A 9 44.07 13.90 -9.69
CA GLY A 9 42.77 13.73 -10.33
C GLY A 9 42.46 12.25 -10.63
N LYS A 10 43.39 11.52 -11.26
CA LYS A 10 43.21 10.09 -11.55
C LYS A 10 43.06 9.22 -10.30
N LYS A 11 43.80 9.52 -9.21
CA LYS A 11 43.63 8.81 -7.93
C LYS A 11 42.30 9.12 -7.26
N LEU A 12 41.83 10.37 -7.36
CA LEU A 12 40.53 10.78 -6.83
C LEU A 12 39.38 10.11 -7.59
N GLU A 13 39.46 10.01 -8.92
CA GLU A 13 38.48 9.30 -9.74
C GLU A 13 38.39 7.81 -9.39
N ILE A 14 39.54 7.14 -9.23
CA ILE A 14 39.58 5.72 -8.82
C ILE A 14 38.97 5.54 -7.43
N LEU A 15 39.25 6.44 -6.49
CA LEU A 15 38.66 6.41 -5.15
C LEU A 15 37.14 6.64 -5.20
N GLN A 16 36.67 7.61 -5.98
CA GLN A 16 35.25 7.90 -6.16
C GLN A 16 34.51 6.72 -6.79
N GLN A 17 35.11 6.06 -7.77
CA GLN A 17 34.56 4.87 -8.41
C GLN A 17 34.49 3.68 -7.44
N SER A 18 35.58 3.40 -6.71
CA SER A 18 35.60 2.34 -5.69
C SER A 18 34.62 2.63 -4.54
N MET A 19 34.49 3.88 -4.12
CA MET A 19 33.51 4.31 -3.12
C MET A 19 32.08 4.10 -3.63
N LYS A 20 31.78 4.49 -4.87
CA LYS A 20 30.46 4.26 -5.48
C LYS A 20 30.13 2.77 -5.52
N GLU A 21 31.08 1.91 -5.88
CA GLU A 21 30.91 0.46 -5.90
C GLU A 21 30.60 -0.09 -4.51
N GLN A 22 31.34 0.32 -3.47
CA GLN A 22 31.10 -0.11 -2.09
C GLN A 22 29.74 0.37 -1.56
N CYS A 23 29.38 1.62 -1.83
CA CYS A 23 28.06 2.16 -1.46
C CYS A 23 26.92 1.42 -2.18
N SER A 24 27.10 1.09 -3.46
CA SER A 24 26.14 0.31 -4.24
C SER A 24 25.99 -1.11 -3.70
N LEU A 25 27.09 -1.76 -3.33
CA LEU A 25 27.09 -3.11 -2.76
C LEU A 25 26.38 -3.12 -1.40
N TYR A 26 26.74 -2.20 -0.51
CA TYR A 26 26.10 -2.04 0.78
C TYR A 26 24.59 -1.80 0.64
N PHE A 27 24.20 -0.87 -0.23
CA PHE A 27 22.79 -0.57 -0.45
C PHE A 27 22.04 -1.78 -1.03
N SER A 28 22.64 -2.52 -1.96
CA SER A 28 22.04 -3.72 -2.53
C SER A 28 21.77 -4.79 -1.47
N GLN A 29 22.75 -5.07 -0.60
CA GLN A 29 22.60 -6.00 0.52
C GLN A 29 21.55 -5.53 1.54
N TYR A 30 21.57 -4.24 1.87
CA TYR A 30 20.58 -3.63 2.75
C TYR A 30 19.16 -3.74 2.16
N HIS A 31 19.02 -3.43 0.87
CA HIS A 31 17.75 -3.52 0.16
C HIS A 31 17.21 -4.94 0.13
N ALA A 32 18.05 -5.94 -0.18
CA ALA A 32 17.66 -7.34 -0.14
C ALA A 32 17.13 -7.75 1.24
N SER A 33 17.85 -7.39 2.31
CA SER A 33 17.40 -7.66 3.68
C SER A 33 16.05 -6.99 4.01
N ARG A 34 15.86 -5.73 3.60
CA ARG A 34 14.58 -5.03 3.83
C ARG A 34 13.45 -5.64 3.00
N LEU A 35 13.74 -6.12 1.79
CA LEU A 35 12.77 -6.77 0.91
C LEU A 35 12.30 -8.11 1.49
N ASP A 36 13.23 -8.91 2.03
CA ASP A 36 12.92 -10.14 2.76
C ASP A 36 12.03 -9.86 3.98
N GLU A 37 12.35 -8.81 4.75
CA GLU A 37 11.53 -8.39 5.89
C GLU A 37 10.13 -7.95 5.47
N LEU A 38 10.00 -7.18 4.37
CA LEU A 38 8.70 -6.83 3.81
C LEU A 38 7.90 -8.08 3.43
N CYS A 39 8.54 -9.11 2.86
CA CYS A 39 7.85 -10.35 2.54
C CYS A 39 7.29 -11.02 3.79
N ILE A 40 8.08 -11.08 4.86
CA ILE A 40 7.64 -11.61 6.15
C ILE A 40 6.45 -10.81 6.68
N PHE A 41 6.53 -9.47 6.66
CA PHE A 41 5.41 -8.63 7.11
C PHE A 41 4.14 -8.86 6.29
N LEU A 42 4.24 -8.93 4.96
CA LEU A 42 3.07 -9.17 4.10
C LEU A 42 2.45 -10.55 4.31
N GLU A 43 3.25 -11.60 4.56
CA GLU A 43 2.73 -12.95 4.83
C GLU A 43 2.06 -13.09 6.20
N HIS A 44 2.38 -12.21 7.15
CA HIS A 44 1.88 -12.29 8.53
C HIS A 44 0.96 -11.12 8.89
N ASP A 45 0.70 -10.18 7.98
CA ASP A 45 -0.20 -9.05 8.23
C ASP A 45 -1.64 -9.55 8.43
N GLY A 46 -2.28 -9.06 9.48
CA GLY A 46 -3.71 -9.26 9.74
C GLY A 46 -4.60 -8.30 8.94
N TRP A 47 -4.00 -7.30 8.27
CA TRP A 47 -4.70 -6.26 7.51
C TRP A 47 -5.68 -5.45 8.35
N GLU A 48 -5.30 -5.22 9.60
CA GLU A 48 -6.03 -4.40 10.54
C GLU A 48 -5.67 -2.92 10.38
N LEU A 49 -6.62 -2.06 10.73
CA LEU A 49 -6.44 -0.61 10.66
C LEU A 49 -5.53 -0.12 11.80
N CYS A 50 -4.42 0.52 11.44
CA CYS A 50 -3.52 1.15 12.41
C CYS A 50 -4.12 2.45 12.98
N PRO A 51 -4.06 2.70 14.32
CA PRO A 51 -4.61 3.89 14.99
C PRO A 51 -3.87 5.19 14.69
N VAL A 52 -3.81 5.65 13.44
CA VAL A 52 -3.19 6.93 13.10
C VAL A 52 -4.16 8.10 13.20
N LYS A 53 -3.62 9.30 13.40
CA LYS A 53 -4.41 10.54 13.36
C LYS A 53 -4.98 10.81 11.96
N SER A 54 -6.10 11.54 11.92
CA SER A 54 -6.71 11.98 10.65
C SER A 54 -5.81 12.89 9.80
N THR A 55 -4.80 13.51 10.40
CA THR A 55 -3.82 14.37 9.75
C THR A 55 -2.50 13.65 9.47
N PHE A 56 -2.49 12.31 9.54
CA PHE A 56 -1.26 11.54 9.38
C PHE A 56 -0.69 11.67 7.96
N THR A 57 0.60 11.98 7.88
CA THR A 57 1.39 12.03 6.65
C THR A 57 2.74 11.36 6.90
N ALA A 58 3.35 10.78 5.87
CA ALA A 58 4.63 10.09 6.00
C ALA A 58 5.75 10.98 6.57
N THR A 59 5.68 12.29 6.32
CA THR A 59 6.64 13.28 6.82
C THR A 59 6.71 13.38 8.35
N GLN A 60 5.70 12.90 9.07
CA GLN A 60 5.67 12.89 10.53
C GLN A 60 6.51 11.76 11.14
N LEU A 61 6.85 10.74 10.36
CA LEU A 61 7.73 9.65 10.80
C LEU A 61 9.15 10.16 11.03
N GLN A 62 9.84 9.59 12.00
CA GLN A 62 11.17 10.02 12.41
C GLN A 62 12.20 9.98 11.28
N GLU A 63 12.06 9.02 10.37
CA GLU A 63 12.89 8.88 9.17
C GLU A 63 12.76 10.06 8.19
N PHE A 64 11.71 10.88 8.27
CA PHE A 64 11.52 12.03 7.39
C PHE A 64 11.95 13.36 8.02
N LYS A 65 12.21 13.42 9.35
CA LYS A 65 12.59 14.65 10.06
C LYS A 65 13.80 15.38 9.44
N SER A 66 14.81 14.63 8.98
CA SER A 66 16.01 15.21 8.36
C SER A 66 15.80 15.70 6.91
N LEU A 67 14.66 15.34 6.32
CA LEU A 67 14.24 15.64 4.96
C LEU A 67 13.17 16.73 4.91
N GLU A 68 12.50 17.04 6.02
CA GLU A 68 11.35 17.95 6.10
C GLU A 68 11.61 19.32 5.46
N SER A 69 12.75 19.96 5.78
CA SER A 69 13.16 21.23 5.14
C SER A 69 13.26 21.11 3.61
N VAL A 70 13.84 20.02 3.14
CA VAL A 70 14.10 19.77 1.72
C VAL A 70 12.80 19.41 0.97
N LEU A 71 11.88 18.70 1.63
CA LEU A 71 10.57 18.35 1.09
C LEU A 71 9.67 19.59 0.96
N ASN A 72 9.64 20.45 1.98
CA ASN A 72 8.86 21.69 1.96
C ASN A 72 9.36 22.68 0.87
N ASP A 73 10.68 22.77 0.67
CA ASP A 73 11.26 23.61 -0.40
C ASP A 73 10.96 23.07 -1.81
N SER A 74 10.66 21.77 -1.94
CA SER A 74 10.38 21.14 -3.23
C SER A 74 8.99 21.48 -3.79
N GLU A 75 8.02 21.82 -2.93
CA GLU A 75 6.70 22.29 -3.35
C GLU A 75 6.73 23.72 -3.91
N LEU A 76 7.68 24.55 -3.46
CA LEU A 76 7.74 25.97 -3.80
C LEU A 76 8.57 26.29 -5.07
N LEU A 77 9.41 25.37 -5.55
CA LEU A 77 10.42 25.63 -6.58
C LEU A 77 10.13 25.00 -7.96
N VAL A 78 8.85 24.87 -8.35
CA VAL A 78 8.47 24.44 -9.72
C VAL A 78 8.96 25.42 -10.81
N SER A 79 9.56 26.57 -10.44
CA SER A 79 10.05 27.58 -11.39
C SER A 79 11.45 28.10 -11.10
N THR A 80 12.48 27.27 -10.98
CA THR A 80 13.84 27.67 -11.42
C THR A 80 14.77 26.47 -11.53
N ASN A 81 15.37 26.30 -12.70
CA ASN A 81 16.43 25.33 -12.94
C ASN A 81 17.70 25.71 -12.16
N THR A 82 18.48 24.68 -11.84
CA THR A 82 19.89 24.69 -11.40
C THR A 82 20.19 25.13 -9.97
N THR A 83 20.40 24.15 -9.09
CA THR A 83 21.39 24.27 -8.02
C THR A 83 22.31 23.05 -8.06
N SER A 84 23.52 23.26 -8.57
CA SER A 84 24.63 22.32 -8.51
C SER A 84 25.04 22.11 -7.05
N ILE A 85 24.90 20.87 -6.55
CA ILE A 85 25.46 20.44 -5.27
C ILE A 85 26.99 20.57 -5.37
N LYS A 86 27.62 21.36 -4.49
CA LYS A 86 29.07 21.63 -4.53
C LYS A 86 29.83 20.46 -3.91
N ASN A 87 30.92 20.04 -4.57
CA ASN A 87 31.80 18.91 -4.20
C ASN A 87 32.37 18.91 -2.76
N LYS A 88 32.22 20.00 -1.98
CA LYS A 88 32.73 20.10 -0.61
C LYS A 88 31.88 19.31 0.42
N ASP A 89 30.62 19.04 0.08
CA ASP A 89 29.69 18.30 0.94
C ASP A 89 29.89 16.77 0.85
N ILE A 90 30.49 16.28 -0.25
CA ILE A 90 30.70 14.85 -0.49
C ILE A 90 31.72 14.27 0.50
N TRP A 91 32.83 14.97 0.75
CA TRP A 91 33.87 14.49 1.67
C TRP A 91 33.42 14.52 3.14
N THR A 92 32.66 15.54 3.54
CA THR A 92 32.10 15.62 4.91
C THR A 92 31.00 14.58 5.12
N ASN A 93 30.16 14.32 4.11
CA ASN A 93 29.20 13.22 4.14
C ASN A 93 29.90 11.85 4.19
N PHE A 94 31.07 11.71 3.55
CA PHE A 94 31.85 10.49 3.56
C PHE A 94 32.59 10.23 4.87
N GLU A 95 33.19 11.25 5.49
CA GLU A 95 33.82 11.11 6.82
C GLU A 95 32.80 10.68 7.88
N ASN A 96 31.56 11.17 7.73
CA ASN A 96 30.41 10.70 8.49
C ASN A 96 30.08 9.23 8.14
N PHE A 97 29.92 8.89 6.86
CA PHE A 97 29.67 7.51 6.39
C PHE A 97 30.71 6.49 6.90
N ARG A 98 32.00 6.85 6.88
CA ARG A 98 33.11 6.00 7.34
C ARG A 98 33.06 5.76 8.86
N LYS A 99 32.73 6.78 9.66
CA LYS A 99 32.52 6.62 11.10
C LYS A 99 31.31 5.73 11.45
N TYR A 100 30.36 5.59 10.52
CA TYR A 100 29.18 4.73 10.69
C TYR A 100 29.37 3.30 10.20
N LEU A 101 30.32 3.05 9.28
CA LEU A 101 30.72 1.72 8.86
C LEU A 101 31.55 0.96 9.92
N GLU A 102 32.27 1.70 10.77
CA GLU A 102 33.13 1.14 11.82
C GLU A 102 32.36 0.83 13.13
N SER A 103 31.10 1.28 13.27
CA SER A 103 30.22 0.88 14.35
C SER A 103 29.29 -0.23 13.89
N ASP A 104 29.32 -1.40 14.54
CA ASP A 104 28.33 -2.50 14.38
C ASP A 104 26.87 -2.11 14.75
N LEU A 105 26.60 -0.82 14.93
CA LEU A 105 25.28 -0.24 15.07
C LEU A 105 24.79 0.17 13.69
N SER A 106 23.66 -0.42 13.29
CA SER A 106 22.91 -0.10 12.06
C SER A 106 22.99 1.39 11.77
N PHE A 107 23.48 1.73 10.57
CA PHE A 107 23.64 3.06 9.92
C PHE A 107 22.60 4.14 10.30
N LEU A 108 21.44 3.71 10.79
CA LEU A 108 20.30 4.51 11.15
C LEU A 108 20.18 4.67 12.67
N ASP A 109 20.15 3.60 13.46
CA ASP A 109 19.71 3.60 14.87
C ASP A 109 20.48 4.58 15.79
N ALA A 110 21.74 4.89 15.50
CA ALA A 110 22.58 5.78 16.31
C ALA A 110 22.10 7.26 16.39
N LYS A 111 21.20 7.70 15.49
CA LYS A 111 20.52 9.01 15.60
C LYS A 111 19.08 8.92 16.10
N PHE A 112 18.56 7.71 16.34
CA PHE A 112 17.16 7.52 16.72
C PHE A 112 16.92 7.59 18.24
N ASP A 113 17.99 7.73 19.04
CA ASP A 113 17.91 7.90 20.51
C ASP A 113 17.35 9.27 20.97
N ASN A 114 16.99 10.14 20.02
CA ASN A 114 16.06 11.23 20.32
C ASN A 114 14.63 10.69 20.16
N THR A 115 14.16 10.02 21.21
CA THR A 115 12.74 9.71 21.52
C THR A 115 11.91 11.00 21.65
N LYS A 116 11.91 11.85 20.61
CA LYS A 116 10.81 12.80 20.41
C LYS A 116 9.66 11.96 19.88
N ASP A 117 8.77 11.57 20.78
CA ASP A 117 7.54 10.82 20.55
C ASP A 117 6.97 11.13 19.15
N GLU A 118 6.90 10.11 18.30
CA GLU A 118 6.19 10.19 17.03
C GLU A 118 4.71 10.41 17.36
N ASP A 119 4.23 11.65 17.25
CA ASP A 119 2.85 12.02 17.59
C ASP A 119 1.87 11.65 16.46
N ILE A 120 1.96 10.40 15.99
CA ILE A 120 1.22 9.83 14.86
C ILE A 120 -0.04 9.09 15.31
N LEU A 121 -0.07 8.58 16.55
CA LEU A 121 -1.17 7.77 17.07
C LEU A 121 -2.33 8.66 17.52
N ALA A 122 -3.56 8.22 17.25
CA ALA A 122 -4.74 8.86 17.81
C ALA A 122 -4.79 8.62 19.33
N THR A 123 -4.91 9.69 20.13
CA THR A 123 -5.03 9.58 21.58
C THR A 123 -6.29 8.81 21.94
N ILE A 124 -6.14 7.61 22.49
CA ILE A 124 -7.22 6.88 23.16
C ILE A 124 -7.33 7.53 24.54
N ASP A 125 -8.35 8.34 24.78
CA ASP A 125 -8.57 8.95 26.10
C ASP A 125 -8.67 7.85 27.18
N GLU A 126 -7.66 7.74 28.05
CA GLU A 126 -7.57 6.77 29.16
C GLU A 126 -8.79 6.83 30.11
N LYS A 127 -9.49 7.97 30.17
CA LYS A 127 -10.75 8.13 30.94
C LYS A 127 -11.91 7.26 30.44
N THR A 128 -11.74 6.53 29.34
CA THR A 128 -12.76 5.62 28.81
C THR A 128 -12.64 4.18 29.30
N VAL A 129 -11.53 3.82 29.96
CA VAL A 129 -11.28 2.48 30.51
C VAL A 129 -11.83 2.34 31.94
N ASP A 130 -11.90 3.43 32.71
CA ASP A 130 -12.39 3.46 34.11
C ASP A 130 -13.90 3.17 34.31
N TYR A 131 -14.65 2.91 33.23
CA TYR A 131 -16.07 2.54 33.31
C TYR A 131 -16.34 1.10 32.82
N ILE A 132 -15.33 0.24 32.84
CA ILE A 132 -15.57 -1.21 32.78
C ILE A 132 -15.83 -1.66 34.21
N SER A 133 -17.12 -1.84 34.52
CA SER A 133 -17.61 -2.39 35.79
C SER A 133 -16.77 -3.59 36.23
N GLU A 134 -16.29 -3.58 37.46
CA GLU A 134 -15.49 -4.63 38.13
C GLU A 134 -16.21 -6.01 38.27
N ASP A 135 -17.33 -6.23 37.58
CA ASP A 135 -18.25 -7.36 37.81
C ASP A 135 -18.24 -8.43 36.70
N SER A 136 -17.22 -8.49 35.84
CA SER A 136 -17.05 -9.63 34.92
C SER A 136 -15.60 -10.11 34.91
N GLU A 137 -15.33 -11.17 35.67
CA GLU A 137 -14.08 -11.96 35.71
C GLU A 137 -13.87 -12.82 34.44
N ASP A 138 -14.10 -12.25 33.25
CA ASP A 138 -13.70 -12.90 32.01
C ASP A 138 -12.42 -12.24 31.50
N GLU A 139 -11.40 -13.02 31.12
CA GLU A 139 -10.18 -12.52 30.46
C GLU A 139 -10.55 -11.83 29.13
N ILE A 140 -10.84 -10.53 29.19
CA ILE A 140 -11.13 -9.72 27.99
C ILE A 140 -9.80 -9.50 27.25
N ASN A 141 -9.63 -10.18 26.11
CA ASN A 141 -8.47 -10.03 25.23
C ASN A 141 -8.22 -8.54 24.89
N HIS A 142 -6.97 -8.07 25.00
CA HIS A 142 -6.59 -6.67 24.72
C HIS A 142 -7.04 -6.20 23.32
N ASP A 143 -7.04 -7.10 22.32
CA ASP A 143 -7.51 -6.80 20.96
C ASP A 143 -9.01 -6.44 20.91
N SER A 144 -9.81 -7.06 21.77
CA SER A 144 -11.25 -6.78 21.84
C SER A 144 -11.54 -5.42 22.48
N ILE A 145 -10.72 -5.00 23.45
CA ILE A 145 -10.79 -3.69 24.11
C ILE A 145 -10.41 -2.59 23.14
N ILE A 146 -9.33 -2.79 22.38
CA ILE A 146 -8.87 -1.87 21.34
C ILE A 146 -9.96 -1.71 20.27
N ASN A 147 -10.50 -2.81 19.74
CA ASN A 147 -11.61 -2.78 18.79
C ASN A 147 -12.87 -2.07 19.34
N TYR A 148 -13.20 -2.26 20.62
CA TYR A 148 -14.31 -1.57 21.28
C TYR A 148 -14.05 -0.07 21.46
N ALA A 149 -12.83 0.32 21.84
CA ALA A 149 -12.42 1.71 21.99
C ALA A 149 -12.44 2.44 20.63
N PHE A 150 -11.97 1.78 19.57
CA PHE A 150 -12.09 2.25 18.19
C PHE A 150 -13.54 2.47 17.78
N HIS A 151 -14.41 1.48 18.00
CA HIS A 151 -15.84 1.60 17.71
C HIS A 151 -16.46 2.83 18.39
N ARG A 152 -16.03 3.16 19.62
CA ARG A 152 -16.55 4.31 20.38
C ARG A 152 -15.98 5.67 19.92
N LEU A 153 -14.72 5.72 19.49
CA LEU A 153 -14.09 6.93 18.91
C LEU A 153 -14.78 7.35 17.60
N TYR A 154 -15.14 6.39 16.75
CA TYR A 154 -15.78 6.66 15.46
C TYR A 154 -17.29 6.90 15.56
N THR A 155 -17.98 6.39 16.60
CA THR A 155 -19.43 6.59 16.77
C THR A 155 -19.82 7.88 17.49
N LYS A 156 -18.96 8.47 18.35
CA LYS A 156 -19.31 9.67 19.14
C LYS A 156 -19.13 11.01 18.42
N LYS A 157 -18.37 11.11 17.33
CA LYS A 157 -18.27 12.37 16.57
C LYS A 157 -19.38 12.49 15.54
N LYS A 158 -20.48 13.16 15.93
CA LYS A 158 -21.45 13.75 14.99
C LYS A 158 -20.67 14.51 13.90
N ILE A 159 -20.74 13.97 12.70
CA ILE A 159 -20.05 14.39 11.48
C ILE A 159 -20.43 15.85 11.15
N LYS A 160 -19.58 16.79 11.55
CA LYS A 160 -19.38 18.07 10.85
C LYS A 160 -18.03 17.94 10.15
N THR A 161 -18.05 17.97 8.82
CA THR A 161 -16.91 17.86 7.87
C THR A 161 -16.06 16.59 8.04
N ARG A 162 -16.37 15.55 7.25
CA ARG A 162 -15.61 14.28 7.16
C ARG A 162 -14.22 14.53 6.57
N LEU A 163 -13.24 14.85 7.40
CA LEU A 163 -11.85 14.58 7.05
C LEU A 163 -11.70 13.06 7.09
N ALA A 164 -11.48 12.43 5.93
CA ALA A 164 -11.28 10.99 5.84
C ALA A 164 -10.02 10.62 6.64
N VAL A 165 -10.17 9.72 7.61
CA VAL A 165 -9.03 9.18 8.35
C VAL A 165 -8.23 8.29 7.39
N PRO A 166 -6.90 8.46 7.28
CA PRO A 166 -6.10 7.61 6.41
C PRO A 166 -6.18 6.16 6.88
N MET A 167 -6.44 5.26 5.94
CA MET A 167 -6.43 3.82 6.19
C MET A 167 -5.01 3.33 5.94
N VAL A 168 -4.37 2.77 6.96
CA VAL A 168 -3.00 2.29 6.92
C VAL A 168 -2.86 1.03 7.76
N THR A 169 -2.07 0.06 7.31
CA THR A 169 -1.66 -1.09 8.14
C THR A 169 -0.30 -0.84 8.78
N ASN A 170 0.07 -1.68 9.75
CA ASN A 170 1.43 -1.69 10.32
C ASN A 170 2.47 -1.96 9.24
N THR A 171 2.19 -2.83 8.26
CA THR A 171 3.08 -3.06 7.12
C THR A 171 3.24 -1.81 6.27
N THR A 172 2.18 -1.03 6.04
CA THR A 172 2.27 0.26 5.33
C THR A 172 3.19 1.25 6.06
N LEU A 173 3.08 1.33 7.39
CA LEU A 173 3.98 2.17 8.19
C LEU A 173 5.43 1.72 8.07
N ASN A 174 5.70 0.41 8.14
CA ASN A 174 7.05 -0.14 7.97
C ASN A 174 7.61 0.16 6.58
N VAL A 175 6.81 0.03 5.52
CA VAL A 175 7.21 0.43 4.16
C VAL A 175 7.59 1.91 4.11
N LEU A 176 6.78 2.79 4.71
CA LEU A 176 7.08 4.23 4.76
C LEU A 176 8.36 4.53 5.54
N ARG A 177 8.61 3.85 6.67
CA ARG A 177 9.87 3.98 7.43
C ARG A 177 11.07 3.59 6.58
N VAL A 178 11.00 2.45 5.87
CA VAL A 178 12.07 2.04 4.94
C VAL A 178 12.26 3.06 3.82
N CYS A 179 11.17 3.61 3.26
CA CYS A 179 11.24 4.69 2.28
C CYS A 179 11.96 5.94 2.81
N GLY A 180 11.66 6.37 4.04
CA GLY A 180 12.36 7.47 4.68
C GLY A 180 13.86 7.20 4.83
N ARG A 181 14.25 5.98 5.27
CA ARG A 181 15.65 5.53 5.34
C ARG A 181 16.35 5.58 3.99
N TYR A 182 15.67 5.11 2.93
CA TYR A 182 16.20 5.14 1.57
C TYR A 182 16.41 6.58 1.09
N LEU A 183 15.46 7.48 1.35
CA LEU A 183 15.61 8.89 1.00
C LEU A 183 16.75 9.59 1.76
N GLN A 184 17.03 9.18 2.99
CA GLN A 184 18.21 9.65 3.72
C GLN A 184 19.51 9.12 3.09
N MET A 185 19.53 7.84 2.70
CA MET A 185 20.66 7.24 1.98
C MET A 185 20.92 7.96 0.65
N SER A 186 19.88 8.26 -0.15
CA SER A 186 20.05 8.95 -1.44
C SER A 186 20.56 10.39 -1.28
N LYS A 187 20.23 11.07 -0.17
CA LYS A 187 20.77 12.39 0.17
C LYS A 187 22.28 12.34 0.48
N LEU A 188 22.73 11.29 1.16
CA LEU A 188 24.14 11.10 1.52
C LEU A 188 24.96 10.54 0.35
N LEU A 189 24.35 9.67 -0.45
CA LEU A 189 24.95 8.90 -1.54
C LEU A 189 24.27 9.26 -2.87
N THR A 190 24.44 10.51 -3.31
CA THR A 190 23.79 11.01 -4.53
C THR A 190 24.16 10.20 -5.78
N SER A 191 25.32 9.54 -5.79
CA SER A 191 25.80 8.71 -6.89
C SER A 191 24.99 7.43 -7.14
N ILE A 192 24.20 6.98 -6.16
CA ILE A 192 23.33 5.79 -6.26
C ILE A 192 21.84 6.13 -6.16
N ALA A 193 21.49 7.43 -6.24
CA ALA A 193 20.12 7.88 -6.02
C ALA A 193 19.10 7.18 -6.95
N VAL A 194 19.46 6.92 -8.21
CA VAL A 194 18.61 6.20 -9.16
C VAL A 194 18.30 4.78 -8.67
N THR A 195 19.32 4.03 -8.23
CA THR A 195 19.16 2.68 -7.67
C THR A 195 18.27 2.70 -6.43
N VAL A 196 18.45 3.70 -5.55
CA VAL A 196 17.63 3.86 -4.36
C VAL A 196 16.16 4.09 -4.72
N ILE A 197 15.87 4.95 -5.70
CA ILE A 197 14.51 5.20 -6.18
C ILE A 197 13.91 3.94 -6.80
N GLN A 198 14.66 3.20 -7.61
CA GLN A 198 14.22 1.93 -8.17
C GLN A 198 13.87 0.93 -7.06
N SER A 199 14.68 0.83 -6.01
CA SER A 199 14.39 0.01 -4.84
C SER A 199 13.15 0.45 -4.06
N MET A 200 12.86 1.75 -3.96
CA MET A 200 11.57 2.23 -3.43
C MET A 200 10.40 1.78 -4.32
N ILE A 201 10.54 1.90 -5.64
CA ILE A 201 9.52 1.44 -6.60
C ILE A 201 9.25 -0.07 -6.43
N GLN A 202 10.29 -0.88 -6.22
CA GLN A 202 10.13 -2.33 -5.98
C GLN A 202 9.27 -2.62 -4.74
N PHE A 203 9.43 -1.84 -3.65
CA PHE A 203 8.58 -1.98 -2.45
C PHE A 203 7.11 -1.71 -2.77
N PHE A 204 6.82 -0.63 -3.51
CA PHE A 204 5.46 -0.30 -3.91
C PHE A 204 4.86 -1.37 -4.83
N GLU A 205 5.64 -1.83 -5.82
CA GLU A 205 5.21 -2.84 -6.78
C GLU A 205 4.93 -4.19 -6.11
N LEU A 206 5.78 -4.62 -5.19
CA LEU A 206 5.56 -5.84 -4.42
C LEU A 206 4.30 -5.73 -3.57
N TYR A 207 4.10 -4.62 -2.86
CA TYR A 207 2.89 -4.40 -2.05
C TYR A 207 1.63 -4.45 -2.92
N LEU A 208 1.62 -3.74 -4.05
CA LEU A 208 0.50 -3.73 -5.01
C LEU A 208 0.19 -5.15 -5.51
N TYR A 209 1.21 -5.89 -5.91
CA TYR A 209 1.06 -7.25 -6.41
C TYR A 209 0.50 -8.19 -5.32
N CYS A 210 0.98 -8.09 -4.08
CA CYS A 210 0.51 -8.90 -2.96
C CYS A 210 -0.97 -8.63 -2.64
N ILE A 211 -1.43 -7.39 -2.65
CA ILE A 211 -2.86 -7.06 -2.48
C ILE A 211 -3.71 -7.77 -3.52
N ASN A 212 -3.32 -7.72 -4.79
CA ASN A 212 -4.04 -8.43 -5.84
C ASN A 212 -4.01 -9.95 -5.63
N LEU A 213 -2.84 -10.50 -5.31
CA LEU A 213 -2.64 -11.93 -5.13
C LEU A 213 -3.48 -12.48 -3.97
N PHE A 214 -3.49 -11.78 -2.83
CA PHE A 214 -4.17 -12.21 -1.61
C PHE A 214 -5.68 -12.06 -1.73
N PHE A 215 -6.15 -10.96 -2.32
CA PHE A 215 -7.55 -10.54 -2.22
C PHE A 215 -8.33 -10.59 -3.55
N SER A 216 -7.77 -11.15 -4.61
CA SER A 216 -8.51 -11.38 -5.87
C SER A 216 -8.41 -12.81 -6.40
N SER A 217 -7.63 -13.67 -5.75
CA SER A 217 -7.36 -15.05 -6.21
C SER A 217 -8.55 -16.00 -6.05
N ASP A 218 -9.53 -15.62 -5.23
CA ASP A 218 -10.71 -16.40 -4.88
C ASP A 218 -11.95 -16.06 -5.74
N PHE A 219 -11.74 -15.29 -6.81
CA PHE A 219 -12.78 -14.86 -7.73
C PHE A 219 -12.98 -15.83 -8.89
N ASN A 220 -14.23 -16.26 -9.13
CA ASN A 220 -14.56 -17.31 -10.11
C ASN A 220 -15.01 -16.79 -11.49
N ILE A 221 -15.13 -15.47 -11.71
CA ILE A 221 -15.64 -14.92 -12.99
C ILE A 221 -14.48 -14.59 -13.93
N THR A 222 -14.73 -14.70 -15.23
CA THR A 222 -13.78 -14.40 -16.31
C THR A 222 -13.11 -13.03 -16.10
N SER A 223 -11.80 -13.04 -15.83
CA SER A 223 -11.00 -11.86 -15.41
C SER A 223 -10.96 -10.69 -16.42
N LYS A 224 -11.49 -10.87 -17.64
CA LYS A 224 -11.43 -9.86 -18.71
C LYS A 224 -12.32 -8.63 -18.46
N SER A 225 -13.41 -8.76 -17.71
CA SER A 225 -14.35 -7.64 -17.44
C SER A 225 -13.96 -6.82 -16.21
N VAL A 226 -13.25 -7.45 -15.28
CA VAL A 226 -13.02 -6.90 -13.93
C VAL A 226 -11.70 -6.11 -13.85
N TYR A 227 -10.69 -6.55 -14.58
CA TYR A 227 -9.39 -5.87 -14.64
C TYR A 227 -9.35 -4.85 -15.76
N THR A 228 -8.91 -3.63 -15.45
CA THR A 228 -8.57 -2.65 -16.50
C THR A 228 -7.37 -3.16 -17.30
N SER A 229 -7.30 -2.80 -18.59
CA SER A 229 -6.15 -3.18 -19.43
C SER A 229 -4.83 -2.69 -18.83
N LYS A 230 -4.84 -1.51 -18.21
CA LYS A 230 -3.71 -0.90 -17.53
C LYS A 230 -3.27 -1.70 -16.29
N LEU A 231 -4.19 -2.04 -15.40
CA LEU A 231 -3.89 -2.83 -14.21
C LEU A 231 -3.34 -4.20 -14.59
N ARG A 232 -3.95 -4.86 -15.60
CA ARG A 232 -3.47 -6.16 -16.09
C ARG A 232 -2.03 -6.09 -16.62
N LEU A 233 -1.72 -5.10 -17.46
CA LEU A 233 -0.36 -4.90 -17.97
C LEU A 233 0.63 -4.63 -16.84
N THR A 234 0.23 -3.82 -15.85
CA THR A 234 1.05 -3.50 -14.68
C THR A 234 1.34 -4.75 -13.85
N LEU A 235 0.32 -5.54 -13.52
CA LEU A 235 0.47 -6.78 -12.75
C LEU A 235 1.34 -7.80 -13.49
N THR A 236 1.13 -8.01 -14.80
CA THR A 236 1.97 -8.92 -15.60
C THR A 236 3.41 -8.44 -15.69
N ARG A 237 3.66 -7.12 -15.77
CA ARG A 237 5.02 -6.56 -15.75
C ARG A 237 5.69 -6.81 -14.40
N ILE A 238 4.97 -6.56 -13.30
CA ILE A 238 5.48 -6.78 -11.94
C ILE A 238 5.79 -8.27 -11.72
N GLU A 239 4.87 -9.16 -12.08
CA GLU A 239 5.04 -10.62 -11.95
C GLU A 239 6.33 -11.10 -12.65
N LYS A 240 6.54 -10.69 -13.91
CA LYS A 240 7.73 -11.08 -14.69
C LYS A 240 9.04 -10.53 -14.13
N ASN A 241 9.00 -9.31 -13.59
CA ASN A 241 10.21 -8.60 -13.17
C ASN A 241 10.60 -8.92 -11.73
N LEU A 242 9.62 -9.08 -10.84
CA LEU A 242 9.84 -9.18 -9.38
C LEU A 242 9.58 -10.56 -8.81
N ILE A 243 8.83 -11.45 -9.47
CA ILE A 243 8.47 -12.75 -8.90
C ILE A 243 9.31 -13.86 -9.53
N ARG A 244 9.83 -14.77 -8.71
CA ARG A 244 10.51 -15.99 -9.16
C ARG A 244 9.47 -17.02 -9.61
N ASP A 245 9.50 -17.39 -10.88
CA ASP A 245 8.85 -18.60 -11.36
C ASP A 245 9.63 -19.81 -10.83
N GLY A 246 8.95 -20.79 -10.24
CA GLY A 246 9.54 -21.95 -9.58
C GLY A 246 10.37 -22.88 -10.46
N THR A 247 10.65 -22.49 -11.70
CA THR A 247 11.47 -23.19 -12.67
C THR A 247 12.65 -22.33 -13.10
N ILE A 248 13.86 -22.73 -12.67
CA ILE A 248 15.19 -22.57 -13.29
C ILE A 248 16.22 -21.71 -12.51
N ASN A 249 17.35 -22.38 -12.24
CA ASN A 249 18.75 -22.01 -11.97
C ASN A 249 19.13 -21.11 -10.78
N MET A 250 20.03 -21.66 -9.95
CA MET A 250 20.72 -21.04 -8.81
C MET A 250 21.69 -19.90 -9.18
N ASP A 251 21.76 -19.50 -10.45
CA ASP A 251 22.78 -18.59 -11.00
C ASP A 251 22.27 -17.19 -11.37
N ASP A 252 20.98 -16.88 -11.20
CA ASP A 252 20.49 -15.53 -11.42
C ASP A 252 20.64 -14.69 -10.15
N GLU A 253 21.61 -13.77 -10.15
CA GLU A 253 21.84 -12.69 -9.15
C GLU A 253 20.67 -11.68 -9.06
N THR A 254 19.45 -12.09 -9.36
CA THR A 254 18.31 -11.18 -9.47
C THR A 254 17.55 -11.07 -8.14
N LEU A 255 17.28 -9.84 -7.72
CA LEU A 255 16.46 -9.41 -6.57
C LEU A 255 14.99 -9.90 -6.64
N LYS A 256 14.69 -10.93 -7.42
CA LYS A 256 13.36 -11.52 -7.52
C LYS A 256 12.98 -12.18 -6.20
N VAL A 257 11.71 -12.07 -5.86
CA VAL A 257 11.10 -12.54 -4.61
C VAL A 257 10.30 -13.81 -4.88
N ARG A 258 10.21 -14.70 -3.90
CA ARG A 258 9.29 -15.86 -3.96
C ARG A 258 7.84 -15.40 -4.02
N ARG A 259 6.95 -16.24 -4.55
CA ARG A 259 5.51 -15.97 -4.44
C ARG A 259 5.06 -16.10 -2.97
N LEU A 260 4.35 -15.10 -2.47
CA LEU A 260 3.91 -15.00 -1.08
C LEU A 260 2.53 -15.65 -0.89
N ASN A 261 2.22 -16.03 0.35
CA ASN A 261 0.91 -16.56 0.75
C ASN A 261 0.24 -15.62 1.76
N LEU A 262 -1.10 -15.59 1.75
CA LEU A 262 -1.87 -14.84 2.72
C LEU A 262 -1.76 -15.49 4.11
N SER A 263 -1.68 -14.66 5.14
CA SER A 263 -1.68 -15.07 6.55
C SER A 263 -2.89 -15.95 6.88
N SER A 264 -2.68 -17.02 7.64
CA SER A 264 -3.77 -17.87 8.13
C SER A 264 -4.70 -17.17 9.12
N VAL A 265 -4.31 -15.99 9.62
CA VAL A 265 -5.15 -15.15 10.48
C VAL A 265 -6.34 -14.56 9.70
N VAL A 266 -6.19 -14.39 8.39
CA VAL A 266 -7.20 -13.77 7.53
C VAL A 266 -8.09 -14.83 6.90
N ASP A 267 -9.38 -14.82 7.23
CA ASP A 267 -10.36 -15.76 6.66
C ASP A 267 -11.22 -15.08 5.58
N LEU A 268 -11.02 -15.52 4.33
CA LEU A 268 -11.74 -15.01 3.16
C LEU A 268 -12.99 -15.83 2.77
N HIS A 269 -13.30 -16.89 3.52
CA HIS A 269 -14.36 -17.85 3.15
C HIS A 269 -15.58 -17.78 4.07
N ARG A 270 -15.45 -17.23 5.28
CA ARG A 270 -16.56 -17.10 6.21
C ARG A 270 -17.52 -15.98 5.82
N ASP A 271 -18.80 -16.35 5.74
CA ASP A 271 -19.91 -15.41 5.52
C ASP A 271 -20.12 -14.48 6.73
N ASP A 272 -19.86 -14.98 7.96
CA ASP A 272 -19.96 -14.20 9.20
C ASP A 272 -19.11 -12.92 9.18
N ASN A 273 -17.91 -12.99 8.58
CA ASN A 273 -17.00 -11.85 8.41
C ASN A 273 -17.10 -11.21 7.02
N PHE A 274 -18.24 -11.43 6.33
CA PHE A 274 -18.52 -10.85 5.03
C PHE A 274 -17.39 -11.11 4.01
N PHE A 275 -16.86 -12.35 4.02
CA PHE A 275 -15.75 -12.82 3.17
C PHE A 275 -14.45 -11.99 3.28
N GLY A 276 -14.18 -11.48 4.47
CA GLY A 276 -13.01 -10.67 4.78
C GLY A 276 -13.05 -9.28 4.14
N LEU A 277 -14.24 -8.67 4.02
CA LEU A 277 -14.38 -7.37 3.38
C LEU A 277 -13.60 -6.27 4.14
N ALA A 278 -13.50 -6.36 5.46
CA ALA A 278 -12.77 -5.38 6.27
C ALA A 278 -11.29 -5.33 5.86
N GLU A 279 -10.64 -6.50 5.86
CA GLU A 279 -9.24 -6.72 5.55
C GLU A 279 -8.94 -6.32 4.09
N ARG A 280 -9.84 -6.67 3.17
CA ARG A 280 -9.75 -6.25 1.75
C ARG A 280 -9.81 -4.74 1.58
N VAL A 281 -10.75 -4.08 2.26
CA VAL A 281 -10.87 -2.61 2.19
C VAL A 281 -9.63 -1.97 2.81
N VAL A 282 -9.19 -2.42 3.98
CA VAL A 282 -7.99 -1.90 4.63
C VAL A 282 -6.76 -2.08 3.76
N GLY A 283 -6.54 -3.27 3.18
CA GLY A 283 -5.38 -3.51 2.31
C GLY A 283 -5.37 -2.63 1.05
N VAL A 284 -6.51 -2.51 0.35
CA VAL A 284 -6.61 -1.67 -0.85
C VAL A 284 -6.46 -0.19 -0.51
N GLU A 285 -7.16 0.31 0.50
CA GLU A 285 -7.09 1.72 0.87
C GLU A 285 -5.72 2.09 1.46
N SER A 286 -5.04 1.15 2.13
CA SER A 286 -3.65 1.34 2.60
C SER A 286 -2.65 1.45 1.46
N LEU A 287 -2.82 0.66 0.38
CA LEU A 287 -2.03 0.81 -0.84
C LEU A 287 -2.31 2.14 -1.54
N ILE A 288 -3.57 2.58 -1.62
CA ILE A 288 -3.93 3.88 -2.20
C ILE A 288 -3.31 5.02 -1.40
N PHE A 289 -3.39 4.96 -0.07
CA PHE A 289 -2.71 5.92 0.81
C PHE A 289 -1.20 5.91 0.58
N LEU A 290 -0.57 4.74 0.49
CA LEU A 290 0.85 4.63 0.16
C LEU A 290 1.16 5.32 -1.17
N GLY A 291 0.33 5.14 -2.19
CA GLY A 291 0.45 5.81 -3.49
C GLY A 291 0.41 7.34 -3.36
N GLN A 292 -0.49 7.87 -2.54
CA GLN A 292 -0.55 9.31 -2.24
C GLN A 292 0.73 9.81 -1.56
N GLN A 293 1.32 9.02 -0.65
CA GLN A 293 2.61 9.39 -0.05
C GLN A 293 3.73 9.42 -1.08
N TYR A 294 3.74 8.48 -2.03
CA TYR A 294 4.68 8.51 -3.16
C TYR A 294 4.46 9.71 -4.08
N ASP A 295 3.21 10.09 -4.36
CA ASP A 295 2.88 11.29 -5.14
C ASP A 295 3.43 12.56 -4.47
N ASN A 296 3.29 12.69 -3.14
CA ASN A 296 3.86 13.81 -2.39
C ASN A 296 5.39 13.86 -2.49
N LEU A 297 6.05 12.72 -2.64
CA LEU A 297 7.51 12.63 -2.79
C LEU A 297 7.98 12.89 -4.24
N GLN A 298 7.08 12.94 -5.22
CA GLN A 298 7.42 12.96 -6.65
C GLN A 298 8.39 14.10 -7.02
N SER A 299 8.11 15.32 -6.57
CA SER A 299 8.95 16.49 -6.83
C SER A 299 10.37 16.30 -6.28
N TYR A 300 10.48 15.68 -5.09
CA TYR A 300 11.76 15.38 -4.48
C TYR A 300 12.52 14.28 -5.22
N LEU A 301 11.87 13.17 -5.57
CA LEU A 301 12.49 12.07 -6.32
C LEU A 301 13.03 12.56 -7.67
N ARG A 302 12.29 13.44 -8.36
CA ARG A 302 12.73 14.05 -9.63
C ARG A 302 13.98 14.92 -9.49
N ARG A 303 14.16 15.57 -8.34
CA ARG A 303 15.32 16.43 -8.05
C ARG A 303 16.57 15.61 -7.71
N LEU A 304 16.40 14.40 -7.17
CA LEU A 304 17.52 13.50 -6.88
C LEU A 304 18.16 12.94 -8.17
N ILE A 305 17.41 12.86 -9.27
CA ILE A 305 17.91 12.39 -10.57
C ILE A 305 18.57 13.55 -11.32
N SER A 306 19.88 13.46 -11.53
CA SER A 306 20.68 14.50 -12.19
C SER A 306 20.44 14.55 -13.70
N GLU A 307 20.22 13.41 -14.35
CA GLU A 307 20.05 13.30 -15.80
C GLU A 307 18.58 13.21 -16.20
N ASN A 308 18.14 14.08 -17.12
CA ASN A 308 16.74 14.07 -17.59
C ASN A 308 16.38 12.80 -18.39
N SER A 309 17.36 12.16 -19.04
CA SER A 309 17.20 10.89 -19.77
C SER A 309 16.76 9.75 -18.86
N GLU A 310 17.18 9.76 -17.60
CA GLU A 310 16.87 8.71 -16.63
C GLU A 310 15.52 8.92 -15.93
N LYS A 311 14.81 10.02 -16.17
CA LYS A 311 13.52 10.30 -15.50
C LYS A 311 12.34 9.48 -16.05
N GLY A 312 12.51 8.86 -17.22
CA GLY A 312 11.44 8.12 -17.90
C GLY A 312 10.84 6.97 -17.08
N PHE A 313 11.66 6.23 -16.31
CA PHE A 313 11.14 5.15 -15.47
C PHE A 313 10.25 5.68 -14.33
N LEU A 314 10.56 6.88 -13.83
CA LEU A 314 9.79 7.52 -12.77
C LEU A 314 8.44 8.00 -13.31
N ASP A 315 8.42 8.58 -14.51
CA ASP A 315 7.19 8.95 -15.21
C ASP A 315 6.29 7.74 -15.45
N GLN A 316 6.88 6.63 -15.88
CA GLN A 316 6.19 5.35 -16.05
C GLN A 316 5.62 4.85 -14.72
N PHE A 317 6.42 4.85 -13.65
CA PHE A 317 5.98 4.41 -12.33
C PHE A 317 4.75 5.19 -11.84
N TYR A 318 4.77 6.52 -11.89
CA TYR A 318 3.63 7.32 -11.44
C TYR A 318 2.41 7.16 -12.37
N THR A 319 2.64 7.16 -13.68
CA THR A 319 1.55 7.12 -14.66
C THR A 319 0.88 5.76 -14.75
N GLU A 320 1.65 4.68 -14.66
CA GLU A 320 1.19 3.29 -14.82
C GLU A 320 0.94 2.62 -13.47
N THR A 321 1.95 2.58 -12.59
CA THR A 321 1.91 1.81 -11.33
C THR A 321 1.10 2.52 -10.24
N VAL A 322 1.50 3.73 -9.81
CA VAL A 322 0.82 4.42 -8.70
C VAL A 322 -0.65 4.67 -9.02
N ARG A 323 -0.93 5.18 -10.22
CA ARG A 323 -2.31 5.43 -10.67
C ARG A 323 -3.15 4.16 -10.87
N SER A 324 -2.56 2.97 -11.00
CA SER A 324 -3.35 1.73 -11.09
C SER A 324 -3.69 1.13 -9.73
N ALA A 325 -3.15 1.65 -8.62
CA ALA A 325 -3.52 1.21 -7.28
C ALA A 325 -5.03 1.31 -7.00
N VAL A 326 -5.68 2.39 -7.48
CA VAL A 326 -7.13 2.60 -7.31
C VAL A 326 -7.94 1.57 -8.10
N ASP A 327 -7.42 1.11 -9.24
CA ASP A 327 -8.10 0.12 -10.08
C ASP A 327 -8.27 -1.23 -9.35
N LEU A 328 -7.47 -1.51 -8.32
CA LEU A 328 -7.58 -2.76 -7.54
C LEU A 328 -8.86 -2.85 -6.70
N ARG A 329 -9.53 -1.74 -6.41
CA ARG A 329 -10.86 -1.77 -5.75
C ARG A 329 -11.81 -2.70 -6.48
N LYS A 330 -11.81 -2.64 -7.82
CA LYS A 330 -12.74 -3.41 -8.64
C LYS A 330 -12.57 -4.93 -8.47
N PRO A 331 -11.42 -5.56 -8.81
CA PRO A 331 -11.24 -7.00 -8.63
C PRO A 331 -11.33 -7.46 -7.19
N VAL A 332 -10.76 -6.71 -6.25
CA VAL A 332 -10.74 -7.11 -4.83
C VAL A 332 -12.15 -7.12 -4.23
N TYR A 333 -12.94 -6.08 -4.48
CA TYR A 333 -14.31 -6.01 -3.95
C TYR A 333 -15.26 -6.92 -4.73
N MET A 334 -15.01 -7.15 -6.01
CA MET A 334 -15.81 -8.05 -6.83
C MET A 334 -15.71 -9.50 -6.32
N ALA A 335 -14.55 -9.92 -5.80
CA ALA A 335 -14.40 -11.22 -5.15
C ALA A 335 -15.42 -11.43 -4.00
N VAL A 336 -15.63 -10.42 -3.16
CA VAL A 336 -16.65 -10.46 -2.09
C VAL A 336 -18.07 -10.49 -2.67
N VAL A 337 -18.35 -9.58 -3.60
CA VAL A 337 -19.68 -9.45 -4.21
C VAL A 337 -20.10 -10.76 -4.88
N SER A 338 -19.23 -11.39 -5.66
CA SER A 338 -19.52 -12.68 -6.32
C SER A 338 -19.73 -13.86 -5.36
N LYS A 339 -19.14 -13.81 -4.16
CA LYS A 339 -19.36 -14.84 -3.13
C LYS A 339 -20.69 -14.64 -2.41
N TYR A 340 -21.05 -13.37 -2.19
CA TYR A 340 -22.29 -13.01 -1.52
C TYR A 340 -23.52 -13.29 -2.39
N PHE A 341 -23.51 -12.81 -3.63
CA PHE A 341 -24.61 -13.01 -4.58
C PHE A 341 -24.43 -14.35 -5.32
N LYS A 342 -25.26 -15.33 -4.99
CA LYS A 342 -25.22 -16.66 -5.62
C LYS A 342 -25.95 -16.65 -6.96
N ASP A 343 -25.26 -16.26 -8.02
CA ASP A 343 -25.82 -16.12 -9.39
C ASP A 343 -26.59 -17.35 -9.88
N THR A 344 -26.14 -18.55 -9.53
CA THR A 344 -26.75 -19.81 -9.97
C THR A 344 -28.20 -19.97 -9.51
N ASN A 345 -28.56 -19.45 -8.33
CA ASN A 345 -29.94 -19.52 -7.82
C ASN A 345 -30.84 -18.58 -8.63
N ILE A 346 -30.38 -17.35 -8.87
CA ILE A 346 -31.11 -16.34 -9.65
C ILE A 346 -31.34 -16.82 -11.08
N ILE A 347 -30.30 -17.34 -11.75
CA ILE A 347 -30.41 -17.90 -13.11
C ILE A 347 -31.41 -19.06 -13.15
N THR A 348 -31.40 -19.94 -12.14
CA THR A 348 -32.36 -21.06 -12.05
C THR A 348 -33.80 -20.57 -11.91
N LEU A 349 -34.03 -19.50 -11.15
CA LEU A 349 -35.37 -18.89 -11.03
C LEU A 349 -35.80 -18.20 -12.31
N MET A 350 -34.89 -17.50 -13.00
CA MET A 350 -35.15 -16.87 -14.29
C MET A 350 -35.52 -17.88 -15.37
N ASN A 351 -34.84 -19.03 -15.44
CA ASN A 351 -35.15 -20.11 -16.37
C ASN A 351 -36.56 -20.71 -16.18
N ARG A 352 -37.19 -20.51 -15.02
CA ARG A 352 -38.58 -20.96 -14.74
C ARG A 352 -39.62 -19.92 -15.13
N VAL A 353 -39.22 -18.70 -15.47
CA VAL A 353 -40.13 -17.64 -15.88
C VAL A 353 -40.57 -17.91 -17.31
N ASN A 354 -41.88 -17.91 -17.54
CA ASN A 354 -42.42 -17.93 -18.89
C ASN A 354 -42.40 -16.50 -19.47
N TRP A 355 -41.58 -16.28 -20.50
CA TRP A 355 -41.44 -14.99 -21.17
C TRP A 355 -42.53 -14.70 -22.21
N GLU A 356 -43.36 -15.70 -22.56
CA GLU A 356 -44.51 -15.53 -23.45
C GLU A 356 -45.74 -15.00 -22.68
N ILE A 357 -45.68 -13.73 -22.29
CA ILE A 357 -46.73 -13.07 -21.51
C ILE A 357 -47.84 -12.56 -22.44
N LYS A 358 -49.08 -13.03 -22.22
CA LYS A 358 -50.28 -12.55 -22.95
C LYS A 358 -50.91 -11.30 -22.33
N ASP A 359 -50.81 -11.15 -21.01
CA ASP A 359 -51.32 -10.01 -20.23
C ASP A 359 -50.25 -9.56 -19.21
N VAL A 360 -49.94 -8.27 -19.18
CA VAL A 360 -48.97 -7.70 -18.24
C VAL A 360 -49.57 -7.73 -16.83
N MET A 361 -49.04 -8.61 -15.98
CA MET A 361 -49.42 -8.70 -14.57
C MET A 361 -48.73 -7.58 -13.77
N SER A 362 -49.40 -7.03 -12.75
CA SER A 362 -48.82 -5.97 -11.88
C SER A 362 -47.76 -6.48 -10.89
N GLN A 363 -47.44 -7.78 -10.89
CA GLN A 363 -46.51 -8.41 -9.96
C GLN A 363 -45.15 -8.66 -10.63
N HIS A 364 -44.05 -8.42 -9.92
CA HIS A 364 -42.71 -8.79 -10.37
C HIS A 364 -42.47 -10.30 -10.24
N SER A 365 -41.54 -10.82 -11.02
CA SER A 365 -41.09 -12.21 -10.95
C SER A 365 -40.41 -12.51 -9.62
N SER A 366 -40.53 -13.74 -9.12
CA SER A 366 -39.97 -14.16 -7.82
C SER A 366 -38.45 -14.03 -7.71
N TYR A 367 -37.70 -14.10 -8.82
CA TYR A 367 -36.26 -13.86 -8.80
C TYR A 367 -35.90 -12.41 -8.44
N ILE A 368 -36.77 -11.44 -8.77
CA ILE A 368 -36.60 -10.03 -8.40
C ILE A 368 -36.78 -9.87 -6.88
N ASP A 369 -37.69 -10.62 -6.26
CA ASP A 369 -37.87 -10.62 -4.81
C ASP A 369 -36.63 -11.11 -4.07
N VAL A 370 -36.06 -12.24 -4.53
CA VAL A 370 -34.82 -12.78 -3.97
C VAL A 370 -33.68 -11.79 -4.14
N LEU A 371 -33.54 -11.21 -5.34
CA LEU A 371 -32.50 -10.23 -5.63
C LEU A 371 -32.63 -8.98 -4.74
N HIS A 372 -33.85 -8.46 -4.56
CA HIS A 372 -34.10 -7.32 -3.69
C HIS A 372 -33.74 -7.65 -2.23
N HIS A 373 -34.13 -8.83 -1.75
CA HIS A 373 -33.79 -9.29 -0.41
C HIS A 373 -32.26 -9.39 -0.21
N ASP A 374 -31.54 -9.95 -1.18
CA ASP A 374 -30.08 -10.09 -1.14
C ASP A 374 -29.39 -8.72 -1.15
N ILE A 375 -29.87 -7.76 -1.94
CA ILE A 375 -29.37 -6.37 -1.96
C ILE A 375 -29.60 -5.69 -0.60
N GLU A 376 -30.78 -5.84 -0.01
CA GLU A 376 -31.09 -5.28 1.31
C GLU A 376 -30.26 -5.91 2.42
N ALA A 377 -30.02 -7.23 2.35
CA ALA A 377 -29.15 -7.95 3.27
C ALA A 377 -27.70 -7.47 3.13
N PHE A 378 -27.19 -7.34 1.90
CA PHE A 378 -25.86 -6.80 1.62
C PHE A 378 -25.71 -5.37 2.16
N ALA A 379 -26.70 -4.51 1.93
CA ALA A 379 -26.70 -3.14 2.45
C ALA A 379 -26.65 -3.09 3.98
N ARG A 380 -27.38 -3.97 4.67
CA ARG A 380 -27.36 -4.08 6.13
C ARG A 380 -25.98 -4.54 6.63
N SER A 381 -25.40 -5.58 6.01
CA SER A 381 -24.05 -6.06 6.35
C SER A 381 -22.99 -4.99 6.13
N LEU A 382 -23.06 -4.26 5.02
CA LEU A 382 -22.15 -3.14 4.73
C LEU A 382 -22.28 -2.01 5.76
N ASN A 383 -23.50 -1.69 6.20
CA ASN A 383 -23.72 -0.72 7.26
C ASN A 383 -23.18 -1.20 8.62
N ASN A 384 -23.24 -2.51 8.91
CA ASN A 384 -22.60 -3.06 10.10
C ASN A 384 -21.06 -2.92 10.01
N LEU A 385 -20.47 -3.15 8.84
CA LEU A 385 -19.03 -2.97 8.62
C LEU A 385 -18.56 -1.53 8.85
N THR A 386 -19.40 -0.51 8.58
CA THR A 386 -19.06 0.89 8.88
C THR A 386 -18.81 1.18 10.36
N ARG A 387 -19.19 0.25 11.25
CA ARG A 387 -18.91 0.33 12.69
C ARG A 387 -17.51 -0.16 13.05
N LEU A 388 -16.91 -1.03 12.22
CA LEU A 388 -15.58 -1.59 12.42
C LEU A 388 -14.51 -0.72 11.77
N ILE A 389 -14.75 -0.28 10.52
CA ILE A 389 -13.79 0.52 9.74
C ILE A 389 -14.46 1.73 9.10
N PRO A 390 -13.72 2.85 8.91
CA PRO A 390 -14.24 4.04 8.24
C PRO A 390 -14.41 3.78 6.73
N ILE A 391 -15.64 3.53 6.28
CA ILE A 391 -15.91 3.33 4.83
C ILE A 391 -16.12 4.68 4.14
N THR A 392 -15.21 5.03 3.23
CA THR A 392 -15.28 6.25 2.41
C THR A 392 -16.39 6.17 1.35
N THR A 393 -16.74 7.31 0.75
CA THR A 393 -17.70 7.35 -0.37
C THR A 393 -17.22 6.55 -1.57
N ASP A 394 -15.92 6.56 -1.83
CA ASP A 394 -15.33 5.90 -2.99
C ASP A 394 -15.36 4.38 -2.83
N VAL A 395 -15.11 3.87 -1.62
CA VAL A 395 -15.24 2.44 -1.31
C VAL A 395 -16.69 1.99 -1.48
N LYS A 396 -17.65 2.76 -0.95
CA LYS A 396 -19.08 2.45 -1.13
C LYS A 396 -19.46 2.45 -2.60
N PHE A 397 -19.02 3.46 -3.35
CA PHE A 397 -19.27 3.55 -4.79
C PHE A 397 -18.72 2.33 -5.54
N ALA A 398 -17.45 1.95 -5.28
CA ALA A 398 -16.83 0.79 -5.93
C ALA A 398 -17.53 -0.54 -5.58
N LEU A 399 -17.98 -0.71 -4.34
CA LEU A 399 -18.76 -1.89 -3.93
C LEU A 399 -20.09 -1.95 -4.69
N TRP A 400 -20.85 -0.85 -4.71
CA TRP A 400 -22.14 -0.81 -5.40
C TRP A 400 -22.00 -0.90 -6.93
N ASP A 401 -20.93 -0.36 -7.52
CA ASP A 401 -20.59 -0.54 -8.93
C ASP A 401 -20.39 -2.03 -9.26
N ASN A 402 -19.68 -2.76 -8.39
CA ASN A 402 -19.49 -4.20 -8.54
C ASN A 402 -20.80 -4.99 -8.38
N VAL A 403 -21.65 -4.62 -7.42
CA VAL A 403 -22.98 -5.22 -7.26
C VAL A 403 -23.81 -5.01 -8.53
N ALA A 404 -23.86 -3.78 -9.03
CA ALA A 404 -24.59 -3.46 -10.26
C ALA A 404 -24.03 -4.22 -11.48
N HIS A 405 -22.70 -4.30 -11.59
CA HIS A 405 -22.03 -5.05 -12.66
C HIS A 405 -22.39 -6.54 -12.64
N LEU A 406 -22.32 -7.17 -11.46
CA LEU A 406 -22.65 -8.58 -11.29
C LEU A 406 -24.11 -8.85 -11.65
N ILE A 407 -25.04 -8.10 -11.03
CA ILE A 407 -26.47 -8.27 -11.27
C ILE A 407 -26.82 -8.08 -12.73
N THR A 408 -26.26 -7.07 -13.39
CA THR A 408 -26.51 -6.83 -14.82
C THR A 408 -26.04 -8.02 -15.66
N HIS A 409 -24.88 -8.59 -15.37
CA HIS A 409 -24.39 -9.78 -16.05
C HIS A 409 -25.31 -10.98 -15.81
N THR A 410 -25.70 -11.23 -14.57
CA THR A 410 -26.60 -12.34 -14.18
C THR A 410 -27.96 -12.23 -14.86
N LEU A 411 -28.53 -11.02 -14.97
CA LEU A 411 -29.79 -10.77 -15.67
C LEU A 411 -29.68 -10.95 -17.19
N VAL A 412 -28.55 -10.56 -17.80
CA VAL A 412 -28.32 -10.75 -19.23
C VAL A 412 -28.05 -12.23 -19.55
N GLU A 413 -27.38 -12.96 -18.67
CA GLU A 413 -27.12 -14.39 -18.83
C GLU A 413 -28.37 -15.25 -18.64
N GLY A 414 -29.26 -14.84 -17.72
CA GLY A 414 -30.50 -15.56 -17.42
C GLY A 414 -31.68 -15.26 -18.36
N PHE A 415 -31.57 -14.26 -19.24
CA PHE A 415 -32.57 -13.92 -20.26
C PHE A 415 -32.17 -14.54 -21.61
#